data_AF-A0A931E8D1-F1
#
_entry.id   AF-A0A931E8D1-F1
#
_cell.length_a   1.000
_cell.length_b   1.000
_cell.length_c   1.000
_cell.angle_alpha   90.00
_cell.angle_beta   90.00
_cell.angle_gamma   90.00
#
_symmetry.space_group_name_H-M   'P 1'
#
loop_
_entity.id
_entity.type
_entity.pdbx_description
1 polymer ?
#
loop_
_entity_poly.entity_id
_entity_poly.type
_entity_poly.pdbx_seq_one_letter_code
_entity_poly.pdbx_strand_id
1 'polypeptide(L)'
;MKTLFPILFFLLTGMGAAAQRNMKEITQLVSLKSGLSKQAVADSLKNIKPLSILSDRTMGNKTVITCRLAKSEAMGGREAMIYLTFLNGLLSDGYLQATFKRADFYDLEDNFKWIRTYLNENWEKEKEKKTASANLVSTGYEYSKAKHDFQKNANINLQYIYSKPGKGEGVYMLRLGWISSIPAENILY
;
A
#
# COMPACT_ATOMS: atom_id res chain seq x y z
N MET A 1 -30.06 -54.47 9.95
CA MET A 1 -28.68 -54.09 10.33
C MET A 1 -28.46 -52.65 9.88
N LYS A 2 -28.21 -51.73 10.81
CA LYS A 2 -27.99 -50.30 10.54
C LYS A 2 -26.50 -50.06 10.38
N THR A 3 -26.03 -49.79 9.16
CA THR A 3 -24.66 -49.35 8.90
C THR A 3 -24.64 -47.82 8.87
N LEU A 4 -24.28 -47.25 10.01
CA LEU A 4 -23.85 -45.86 10.16
C LEU A 4 -22.50 -45.70 9.44
N PHE A 5 -22.49 -44.95 8.33
CA PHE A 5 -21.24 -44.44 7.76
C PHE A 5 -20.83 -43.20 8.56
N PRO A 6 -19.63 -43.18 9.19
CA PRO A 6 -19.13 -41.98 9.80
C PRO A 6 -18.76 -40.97 8.71
N ILE A 7 -19.37 -39.80 8.81
CA ILE A 7 -18.99 -38.57 8.10
C ILE A 7 -17.50 -38.34 8.37
N LEU A 8 -16.68 -38.52 7.34
CA LEU A 8 -15.27 -38.17 7.37
C LEU A 8 -15.18 -36.64 7.38
N PHE A 9 -15.24 -36.08 8.59
CA PHE A 9 -15.02 -34.67 8.88
C PHE A 9 -13.52 -34.40 8.62
N PHE A 10 -13.17 -34.04 7.38
CA PHE A 10 -11.87 -33.45 7.09
C PHE A 10 -11.85 -32.07 7.75
N LEU A 11 -11.44 -32.07 9.02
CA LEU A 11 -10.99 -30.92 9.77
C LEU A 11 -9.98 -30.12 8.93
N LEU A 12 -10.43 -28.96 8.45
CA LEU A 12 -9.83 -27.66 8.77
C LEU A 12 -8.36 -27.70 9.21
N THR A 13 -7.44 -28.05 8.33
CA THR A 13 -6.00 -27.77 8.49
C THR A 13 -5.42 -27.31 7.16
N GLY A 14 -6.06 -26.30 6.58
CA GLY A 14 -5.61 -25.65 5.34
C GLY A 14 -5.71 -24.12 5.39
N MET A 15 -5.92 -23.52 6.57
CA MET A 15 -5.53 -22.13 6.73
C MET A 15 -4.05 -22.15 6.97
N GLY A 16 -3.29 -22.06 5.88
CA GLY A 16 -1.86 -21.84 5.96
C GLY A 16 -1.61 -20.75 6.98
N ALA A 17 -0.61 -20.96 7.83
CA ALA A 17 0.08 -19.89 8.51
C ALA A 17 0.75 -19.00 7.45
N ALA A 18 -0.06 -18.35 6.61
CA ALA A 18 0.36 -17.25 5.79
C ALA A 18 0.59 -16.13 6.79
N ALA A 19 1.88 -15.93 7.09
CA ALA A 19 2.48 -14.84 7.84
C ALA A 19 1.47 -13.79 8.33
N GLN A 20 1.36 -13.66 9.65
CA GLN A 20 0.81 -12.47 10.28
C GLN A 20 1.75 -11.28 9.98
N ARG A 21 1.79 -10.89 8.70
CA ARG A 21 2.53 -9.76 8.17
C ARG A 21 2.10 -8.54 8.97
N ASN A 22 3.05 -7.69 9.34
CA ASN A 22 2.88 -6.67 10.38
C ASN A 22 1.82 -5.59 10.01
N MET A 23 0.53 -5.88 10.25
CA MET A 23 -0.62 -4.99 9.99
C MET A 23 -0.51 -3.63 10.68
N LYS A 24 0.28 -3.57 11.76
CA LYS A 24 0.50 -2.36 12.54
C LYS A 24 1.13 -1.25 11.71
N GLU A 25 2.07 -1.59 10.82
CA GLU A 25 2.77 -0.61 9.99
C GLU A 25 1.82 0.04 8.97
N ILE A 26 1.04 -0.78 8.25
CA ILE A 26 0.01 -0.28 7.33
C ILE A 26 -1.00 0.57 8.07
N THR A 27 -1.54 0.06 9.18
CA THR A 27 -2.55 0.78 9.98
C THR A 27 -2.04 2.15 10.41
N GLN A 28 -0.80 2.23 10.89
CA GLN A 28 -0.19 3.47 11.34
C GLN A 28 0.04 4.44 10.17
N LEU A 29 0.49 3.95 9.02
CA LEU A 29 0.68 4.77 7.82
C LEU A 29 -0.66 5.34 7.33
N VAL A 30 -1.67 4.49 7.13
CA VAL A 30 -2.98 4.92 6.60
C VAL A 30 -3.79 5.77 7.60
N SER A 31 -3.37 5.80 8.87
CA SER A 31 -3.94 6.70 9.89
C SER A 31 -3.47 8.15 9.78
N LEU A 32 -2.36 8.40 9.08
CA LEU A 32 -1.88 9.76 8.84
C LEU A 32 -2.94 10.56 8.06
N LYS A 33 -3.09 11.84 8.41
CA LYS A 33 -4.06 12.74 7.78
C LYS A 33 -3.36 13.87 7.03
N SER A 34 -3.98 14.35 5.96
CA SER A 34 -3.55 15.60 5.31
C SER A 34 -3.55 16.75 6.32
N GLY A 35 -2.63 17.70 6.16
CA GLY A 35 -2.51 18.86 7.05
C GLY A 35 -1.60 18.66 8.26
N LEU A 36 -1.07 17.47 8.49
CA LEU A 36 -0.10 17.23 9.58
C LEU A 36 1.24 17.92 9.30
N SER A 37 1.87 18.49 10.33
CA SER A 37 3.22 19.04 10.22
C SER A 37 4.27 17.93 10.10
N LYS A 38 5.47 18.25 9.61
CA LYS A 38 6.60 17.30 9.58
C LYS A 38 6.85 16.63 10.94
N GLN A 39 6.80 17.41 12.02
CA GLN A 39 7.01 16.90 13.38
C GLN A 39 5.91 15.91 13.79
N ALA A 40 4.64 16.25 13.57
CA ALA A 40 3.53 15.36 13.89
C ALA A 40 3.59 14.04 13.09
N VAL A 41 4.05 14.09 11.84
CA VAL A 41 4.29 12.89 11.03
C VAL A 41 5.46 12.07 11.59
N ALA A 42 6.59 12.71 11.93
CA ALA A 42 7.73 12.02 12.52
C ALA A 42 7.36 11.32 13.85
N ASP A 43 6.61 12.00 14.72
CA ASP A 43 6.11 11.44 15.97
C ASP A 43 5.16 10.26 15.72
N SER A 44 4.37 10.34 14.65
CA SER A 44 3.48 9.26 14.21
C SER A 44 4.21 8.10 13.55
N LEU A 45 5.47 8.25 13.14
CA LEU A 45 6.25 7.20 12.47
C LEU A 45 7.35 6.59 13.35
N LYS A 46 7.65 7.18 14.51
CA LYS A 46 8.76 6.77 15.40
C LYS A 46 8.74 5.29 15.83
N ASN A 47 7.57 4.66 15.80
CA ASN A 47 7.37 3.25 16.18
C ASN A 47 7.40 2.27 15.01
N ILE A 48 7.50 2.76 13.77
CA ILE A 48 7.73 1.92 12.59
C ILE A 48 9.25 1.73 12.50
N LYS A 49 9.74 0.52 12.78
CA LYS A 49 11.17 0.19 12.75
C LYS A 49 11.40 -1.15 12.05
N PRO A 50 12.47 -1.29 11.25
CA PRO A 50 13.51 -0.28 10.97
C PRO A 50 13.08 0.69 9.86
N LEU A 51 12.94 1.98 10.22
CA LEU A 51 12.69 3.10 9.31
C LEU A 51 13.93 3.99 9.28
N SER A 52 14.45 4.27 8.08
CA SER A 52 15.53 5.24 7.89
C SER A 52 15.13 6.31 6.88
N ILE A 53 15.44 7.57 7.17
CA ILE A 53 15.24 8.66 6.20
C ILE A 53 16.36 8.56 5.18
N LEU A 54 16.01 8.41 3.90
CA LEU A 54 16.96 8.40 2.78
C LEU A 54 17.17 9.79 2.20
N SER A 55 16.11 10.59 2.14
CA SER A 55 16.20 11.96 1.63
C SER A 55 15.14 12.86 2.27
N ASP A 56 15.50 14.13 2.46
CA ASP A 56 14.62 15.24 2.80
C ASP A 56 14.99 16.40 1.86
N ARG A 57 14.18 16.64 0.83
CA ARG A 57 14.44 17.63 -0.22
C ARG A 57 13.36 18.70 -0.21
N THR A 58 13.76 19.95 -0.07
CA THR A 58 12.85 21.11 -0.12
C THR A 58 13.10 21.92 -1.39
N MET A 59 12.03 22.19 -2.14
CA MET A 59 12.02 22.97 -3.38
C MET A 59 10.86 23.98 -3.31
N GLY A 60 11.19 25.25 -3.05
CA GLY A 60 10.18 26.27 -2.81
C GLY A 60 9.29 25.91 -1.63
N ASN A 61 7.98 25.84 -1.85
CA ASN A 61 7.02 25.47 -0.82
C ASN A 61 6.76 23.95 -0.69
N LYS A 62 7.44 23.12 -1.48
CA LYS A 62 7.30 21.66 -1.48
C LYS A 62 8.47 21.00 -0.79
N THR A 63 8.23 20.16 0.20
CA THR A 63 9.22 19.20 0.71
C THR A 63 8.81 17.79 0.34
N VAL A 64 9.77 16.96 -0.11
CA VAL A 64 9.60 15.52 -0.25
C VAL A 64 10.54 14.81 0.71
N ILE A 65 9.99 13.94 1.54
CA ILE A 65 10.73 13.03 2.42
C ILE A 65 10.57 11.61 1.90
N THR A 66 11.67 10.91 1.72
CA THR A 66 11.70 9.49 1.36
C THR A 66 12.32 8.70 2.50
N CYS A 67 11.61 7.69 2.99
CA CYS A 67 12.08 6.80 4.04
C CYS A 67 12.14 5.36 3.52
N ARG A 68 13.17 4.61 3.90
CA ARG A 68 13.31 3.18 3.65
C ARG A 68 12.83 2.38 4.85
N LEU A 69 12.09 1.32 4.57
CA LEU A 69 11.68 0.30 5.52
C LEU A 69 12.53 -0.97 5.29
N ALA A 70 13.62 -1.10 6.03
CA ALA A 70 14.67 -2.09 5.72
C ALA A 70 14.27 -3.57 5.97
N LYS A 71 13.18 -3.81 6.71
CA LYS A 71 12.65 -5.15 7.01
C LYS A 71 11.12 -5.16 7.10
N SER A 72 10.44 -4.40 6.24
CA SER A 72 8.98 -4.34 6.35
C SER A 72 8.34 -5.58 5.75
N GLU A 73 7.74 -6.38 6.63
CA GLU A 73 6.78 -7.43 6.27
C GLU A 73 5.46 -6.85 5.73
N ALA A 74 5.25 -5.53 5.85
CA ALA A 74 3.98 -4.90 5.52
C ALA A 74 3.64 -4.94 4.02
N MET A 75 4.64 -4.89 3.14
CA MET A 75 4.41 -5.04 1.69
C MET A 75 5.12 -6.23 1.07
N GLY A 76 6.07 -6.86 1.78
CA GLY A 76 7.03 -7.77 1.17
C GLY A 76 7.90 -7.08 0.11
N GLY A 77 8.49 -7.87 -0.78
CA GLY A 77 9.29 -7.39 -1.89
C GLY A 77 10.64 -6.79 -1.50
N ARG A 78 11.30 -6.13 -2.45
CA ARG A 78 12.56 -5.42 -2.26
C ARG A 78 12.28 -3.94 -2.05
N GLU A 79 13.02 -3.34 -1.11
CA GLU A 79 13.10 -1.90 -0.93
C GLU A 79 11.73 -1.22 -0.73
N ALA A 80 11.03 -1.56 0.36
CA ALA A 80 9.84 -0.83 0.75
C ALA A 80 10.19 0.62 1.12
N MET A 81 9.56 1.58 0.44
CA MET A 81 9.82 3.01 0.57
C MET A 81 8.53 3.75 0.91
N ILE A 82 8.59 4.60 1.93
CA ILE A 82 7.55 5.59 2.23
C ILE A 82 7.94 6.91 1.58
N TYR A 83 6.99 7.55 0.92
CA TYR A 83 7.13 8.86 0.33
C TYR A 83 6.09 9.80 0.92
N LEU A 84 6.56 10.93 1.42
CA LEU A 84 5.75 11.96 2.06
C LEU A 84 6.01 13.29 1.38
N THR A 85 4.97 13.92 0.87
CA THR A 85 5.05 15.26 0.29
C THR A 85 4.38 16.25 1.22
N PHE A 86 5.08 17.33 1.54
CA PHE A 86 4.58 18.45 2.32
C PHE A 86 4.48 19.68 1.42
N LEU A 87 3.33 20.34 1.43
CA LEU A 87 3.12 21.64 0.77
C LEU A 87 2.91 22.69 1.85
N ASN A 88 3.65 23.80 1.78
CA ASN A 88 3.67 24.84 2.81
C ASN A 88 3.91 24.26 4.23
N GLY A 89 4.75 23.22 4.32
CA GLY A 89 5.06 22.54 5.59
C GLY A 89 4.00 21.55 6.11
N LEU A 90 2.91 21.34 5.38
CA LEU A 90 1.80 20.46 5.77
C LEU A 90 1.71 19.23 4.85
N LEU A 91 1.44 18.05 5.42
CA LEU A 91 1.35 16.80 4.69
C LEU A 91 0.23 16.88 3.65
N SER A 92 0.61 16.72 2.39
CA SER A 92 -0.27 16.78 1.22
C SER A 92 -0.45 15.41 0.58
N ASP A 93 0.63 14.60 0.52
CA ASP A 93 0.57 13.28 -0.09
C ASP A 93 1.42 12.26 0.69
N GLY A 94 0.95 11.03 0.74
CA GLY A 94 1.57 9.90 1.44
C GLY A 94 1.31 8.59 0.71
N TYR A 95 2.38 7.89 0.37
CA TYR A 95 2.30 6.54 -0.19
C TYR A 95 3.47 5.66 0.24
N LEU A 96 3.22 4.36 0.22
CA LEU A 96 4.16 3.27 0.48
C LEU A 96 4.27 2.47 -0.81
N GLN A 97 5.49 2.07 -1.14
CA GLN A 97 5.78 1.35 -2.37
C GLN A 97 6.83 0.27 -2.13
N ALA A 98 6.65 -0.90 -2.73
CA ALA A 98 7.67 -1.96 -2.79
C ALA A 98 7.86 -2.43 -4.23
N THR A 99 9.07 -2.86 -4.55
CA THR A 99 9.42 -3.37 -5.90
C THR A 99 9.63 -4.87 -5.87
N PHE A 100 9.26 -5.53 -6.95
CA PHE A 100 9.33 -6.97 -7.11
C PHE A 100 9.96 -7.28 -8.46
N LYS A 101 10.84 -8.29 -8.50
CA LYS A 101 11.34 -8.78 -9.79
C LYS A 101 10.18 -9.48 -10.51
N ARG A 102 10.31 -9.62 -11.84
CA ARG A 102 9.32 -10.37 -12.63
C ARG A 102 9.07 -11.79 -12.13
N ALA A 103 10.11 -12.46 -11.64
CA ALA A 103 10.01 -13.81 -11.08
C ALA A 103 9.19 -13.87 -9.78
N ASP A 104 9.10 -12.74 -9.06
CA ASP A 104 8.44 -12.64 -7.76
C ASP A 104 6.96 -12.18 -7.91
N PHE A 105 6.33 -12.46 -9.07
CA PHE A 105 4.97 -12.00 -9.37
C PHE A 105 3.93 -12.57 -8.40
N TYR A 106 4.01 -13.86 -8.08
CA TYR A 106 3.08 -14.50 -7.14
C TYR A 106 3.21 -13.92 -5.73
N ASP A 107 4.44 -13.65 -5.28
CA ASP A 107 4.66 -12.96 -4.01
C ASP A 107 4.01 -11.57 -4.01
N LEU A 108 4.13 -10.82 -5.11
CA LEU A 108 3.44 -9.54 -5.25
C LEU A 108 1.92 -9.70 -5.19
N GLU A 109 1.34 -10.68 -5.89
CA GLU A 109 -0.11 -10.91 -5.87
C GLU A 109 -0.60 -11.28 -4.48
N ASP A 110 0.15 -12.10 -3.74
CA ASP A 110 -0.19 -12.48 -2.38
C ASP A 110 -0.11 -11.29 -1.42
N ASN A 111 0.91 -10.44 -1.56
CA ASN A 111 0.98 -9.17 -0.82
C ASN A 111 -0.18 -8.24 -1.18
N PHE A 112 -0.50 -8.09 -2.46
CA PHE A 112 -1.63 -7.29 -2.93
C PHE A 112 -2.96 -7.79 -2.36
N LYS A 113 -3.24 -9.10 -2.44
CA LYS A 113 -4.46 -9.72 -1.90
C LYS A 113 -4.55 -9.53 -0.40
N TRP A 114 -3.45 -9.70 0.32
CA TRP A 114 -3.41 -9.51 1.77
C TRP A 114 -3.74 -8.06 2.18
N ILE A 115 -3.13 -7.06 1.54
CA ILE A 115 -3.44 -5.64 1.81
C ILE A 115 -4.90 -5.34 1.44
N ARG A 116 -5.40 -5.88 0.32
CA ARG A 116 -6.80 -5.74 -0.08
C ARG A 116 -7.77 -6.29 0.96
N THR A 117 -7.50 -7.47 1.53
CA THR A 117 -8.33 -8.04 2.61
C THR A 117 -8.39 -7.10 3.82
N TYR A 118 -7.23 -6.62 4.28
CA TYR A 118 -7.18 -5.63 5.37
C TYR A 118 -8.01 -4.36 5.05
N LEU A 119 -7.88 -3.84 3.84
CA LEU A 119 -8.63 -2.64 3.45
C LEU A 119 -10.14 -2.91 3.40
N ASN A 120 -10.58 -4.05 2.88
CA ASN A 120 -12.00 -4.42 2.86
C ASN A 120 -12.61 -4.62 4.26
N GLU A 121 -11.81 -5.01 5.26
CA GLU A 121 -12.26 -5.10 6.66
C GLU A 121 -12.44 -3.72 7.32
N ASN A 122 -11.72 -2.70 6.83
CA ASN A 122 -11.63 -1.39 7.48
C ASN A 122 -12.26 -0.24 6.66
N TRP A 123 -12.63 -0.50 5.41
CA TRP A 123 -13.17 0.47 4.46
C TRP A 123 -14.41 -0.10 3.76
N GLU A 124 -15.47 0.69 3.68
CA GLU A 124 -16.79 0.19 3.29
C GLU A 124 -16.96 -0.03 1.79
N LYS A 125 -16.32 0.80 0.96
CA LYS A 125 -16.52 0.79 -0.49
C LYS A 125 -15.21 0.53 -1.20
N GLU A 126 -15.23 -0.46 -2.09
CA GLU A 126 -14.15 -0.79 -3.01
C GLU A 126 -14.59 -0.48 -4.45
N LYS A 127 -13.71 0.17 -5.22
CA LYS A 127 -13.91 0.41 -6.65
C LYS A 127 -12.65 0.01 -7.41
N GLU A 128 -12.79 -0.87 -8.39
CA GLU A 128 -11.68 -1.24 -9.28
C GLU A 128 -11.17 -0.03 -10.08
N LYS A 129 -9.85 0.07 -10.21
CA LYS A 129 -9.13 1.07 -10.98
C LYS A 129 -8.14 0.36 -11.91
N LYS A 130 -8.23 0.67 -13.20
CA LYS A 130 -7.26 0.23 -14.21
C LYS A 130 -6.75 1.45 -14.95
N THR A 131 -5.44 1.54 -15.08
CA THR A 131 -4.78 2.58 -15.87
C THR A 131 -3.83 1.90 -16.84
N ALA A 132 -3.96 2.19 -18.12
CA ALA A 132 -3.03 1.72 -19.14
C ALA A 132 -2.48 2.92 -19.90
N SER A 133 -1.16 3.01 -19.98
CA SER A 133 -0.44 4.02 -20.76
C SER A 133 0.42 3.36 -21.84
N ALA A 134 1.18 4.15 -22.60
CA ALA A 134 2.10 3.62 -23.62
C ALA A 134 3.13 2.65 -23.03
N ASN A 135 3.58 2.89 -21.79
CA ASN A 135 4.69 2.16 -21.17
C ASN A 135 4.28 1.31 -19.97
N LEU A 136 3.15 1.62 -19.33
CA LEU A 136 2.76 1.05 -18.04
C LEU A 136 1.34 0.49 -18.07
N VAL A 137 1.10 -0.47 -17.20
CA VAL A 137 -0.23 -0.92 -16.83
C VAL A 137 -0.30 -0.93 -15.31
N SER A 138 -1.38 -0.38 -14.77
CA SER A 138 -1.74 -0.40 -13.35
C SER A 138 -3.09 -1.07 -13.20
N THR A 139 -3.18 -1.99 -12.24
CA THR A 139 -4.43 -2.61 -11.81
C THR A 139 -4.52 -2.48 -10.30
N GLY A 140 -5.69 -2.10 -9.79
CA GLY A 140 -5.87 -1.95 -8.37
C GLY A 140 -7.28 -1.55 -7.97
N TYR A 141 -7.39 -1.03 -6.75
CA TYR A 141 -8.66 -0.64 -6.13
C TYR A 141 -8.51 0.68 -5.37
N GLU A 142 -9.57 1.47 -5.40
CA GLU A 142 -9.78 2.65 -4.56
C GLU A 142 -10.79 2.29 -3.46
N TYR A 143 -10.47 2.64 -2.22
CA TYR A 143 -11.28 2.39 -1.04
C TYR A 143 -11.73 3.72 -0.43
N SER A 144 -12.99 3.81 -0.02
CA SER A 144 -13.56 5.02 0.58
C SER A 144 -14.50 4.68 1.75
N LYS A 145 -14.61 5.59 2.72
CA LYS A 145 -15.59 5.49 3.83
C LYS A 145 -17.00 5.87 3.35
N ALA A 146 -18.04 5.49 4.11
CA ALA A 146 -19.38 5.99 3.87
C ALA A 146 -19.41 7.52 3.77
N LYS A 147 -20.35 8.03 2.96
CA LYS A 147 -20.61 9.46 2.73
C LYS A 147 -20.93 10.28 4.00
N HIS A 148 -21.04 9.65 5.17
CA HIS A 148 -21.36 10.31 6.45
C HIS A 148 -20.16 10.93 7.17
N ASP A 149 -18.92 10.64 6.75
CA ASP A 149 -17.74 11.37 7.22
C ASP A 149 -17.57 12.65 6.39
N PHE A 150 -17.85 13.82 6.98
CA PHE A 150 -17.65 15.15 6.37
C PHE A 150 -16.17 15.48 6.05
N GLN A 151 -15.25 14.51 6.22
CA GLN A 151 -13.86 14.62 5.78
C GLN A 151 -13.79 14.35 4.28
N LYS A 152 -13.85 15.44 3.50
CA LYS A 152 -13.62 15.46 2.06
C LYS A 152 -12.38 14.62 1.71
N ASN A 153 -12.59 13.51 0.99
CA ASN A 153 -11.58 12.70 0.30
C ASN A 153 -10.59 11.87 1.16
N ALA A 154 -11.07 11.12 2.14
CA ALA A 154 -10.30 9.98 2.63
C ALA A 154 -10.44 8.81 1.63
N ASN A 155 -9.55 8.72 0.65
CA ASN A 155 -9.48 7.59 -0.28
C ASN A 155 -8.13 6.87 -0.11
N ILE A 156 -8.16 5.54 0.00
CA ILE A 156 -6.98 4.69 -0.10
C ILE A 156 -6.91 4.08 -1.49
N ASN A 157 -5.74 4.07 -2.11
CA ASN A 157 -5.49 3.43 -3.39
C ASN A 157 -4.46 2.33 -3.22
N LEU A 158 -4.83 1.10 -3.56
CA LEU A 158 -3.91 -0.04 -3.64
C LEU A 158 -3.77 -0.46 -5.09
N GLN A 159 -2.56 -0.48 -5.62
CA GLN A 159 -2.30 -0.82 -7.01
C GLN A 159 -1.04 -1.67 -7.13
N TYR A 160 -1.04 -2.60 -8.07
CA TYR A 160 0.20 -3.11 -8.63
C TYR A 160 0.39 -2.56 -10.04
N ILE A 161 1.62 -2.20 -10.36
CA ILE A 161 2.00 -1.49 -11.57
C ILE A 161 3.13 -2.27 -12.23
N TYR A 162 3.09 -2.39 -13.54
CA TYR A 162 4.15 -3.02 -14.31
C TYR A 162 4.40 -2.30 -15.63
N SER A 163 5.63 -2.44 -16.10
CA SER A 163 6.04 -1.97 -17.41
C SER A 163 5.72 -3.00 -18.48
N LYS A 164 5.15 -2.54 -19.61
CA LYS A 164 4.81 -3.40 -20.75
C LYS A 164 6.07 -4.11 -21.30
N PRO A 165 5.95 -5.29 -21.92
CA PRO A 165 7.09 -5.97 -22.54
C PRO A 165 7.88 -5.04 -23.47
N GLY A 166 9.22 -5.03 -23.33
CA GLY A 166 10.10 -4.16 -24.10
C GLY A 166 10.10 -2.68 -23.70
N LYS A 167 9.40 -2.29 -22.62
CA LYS A 167 9.41 -0.95 -22.04
C LYS A 167 9.87 -1.04 -20.58
N GLY A 168 10.73 -0.13 -20.12
CA GLY A 168 11.16 -0.01 -18.71
C GLY A 168 12.07 -1.13 -18.18
N GLU A 169 12.29 -1.13 -16.87
CA GLU A 169 13.24 -2.01 -16.17
C GLU A 169 12.73 -3.44 -15.92
N GLY A 170 11.49 -3.76 -16.33
CA GLY A 170 10.94 -5.10 -16.16
C GLY A 170 10.74 -5.51 -14.70
N VAL A 171 10.34 -4.57 -13.86
CA VAL A 171 9.93 -4.80 -12.46
C VAL A 171 8.42 -4.62 -12.29
N TYR A 172 7.87 -5.29 -11.28
CA TYR A 172 6.55 -4.99 -10.75
C TYR A 172 6.69 -4.07 -9.53
N MET A 173 5.66 -3.27 -9.29
CA MET A 173 5.62 -2.31 -8.20
C MET A 173 4.29 -2.43 -7.49
N LEU A 174 4.30 -2.68 -6.19
CA LEU A 174 3.12 -2.63 -5.34
C LEU A 174 3.08 -1.28 -4.62
N ARG A 175 1.96 -0.57 -4.70
CA ARG A 175 1.80 0.78 -4.14
C ARG A 175 0.51 0.90 -3.34
N LEU A 176 0.62 1.45 -2.14
CA LEU A 176 -0.48 1.84 -1.27
C LEU A 176 -0.40 3.35 -1.01
N GLY A 177 -1.36 4.14 -1.52
CA GLY A 177 -1.50 5.57 -1.24
C GLY A 177 -2.72 5.84 -0.37
N TRP A 178 -2.61 6.71 0.63
CA TRP A 178 -3.71 6.99 1.59
C TRP A 178 -3.98 8.48 1.82
N ILE A 179 -3.07 9.33 1.37
CA ILE A 179 -3.28 10.76 1.24
C ILE A 179 -2.78 11.07 -0.16
N SER A 180 -3.69 11.34 -1.11
CA SER A 180 -3.24 11.74 -2.43
C SER A 180 -4.18 12.72 -3.10
N SER A 181 -3.60 13.81 -3.57
CA SER A 181 -4.18 14.72 -4.56
C SER A 181 -3.85 14.29 -6.00
N ILE A 182 -2.97 13.28 -6.16
CA ILE A 182 -2.38 12.89 -7.44
C ILE A 182 -3.06 11.59 -7.93
N PRO A 183 -3.91 11.65 -8.96
CA PRO A 183 -4.44 10.44 -9.57
C PRO A 183 -3.31 9.57 -10.12
N ALA A 184 -3.50 8.23 -10.09
CA ALA A 184 -2.49 7.24 -10.46
C ALA A 184 -1.93 7.35 -11.90
N GLU A 185 -2.53 8.19 -12.74
CA GLU A 185 -2.06 8.53 -14.08
C GLU A 185 -0.86 9.50 -14.08
N ASN A 186 -0.59 10.19 -12.97
CA ASN A 186 0.51 11.15 -12.83
C ASN A 186 1.72 10.56 -12.07
N ILE A 187 1.85 9.24 -12.05
CA ILE A 187 3.03 8.57 -11.50
C ILE A 187 4.17 8.76 -12.51
N LEU A 188 4.90 9.86 -12.35
CA LEU A 188 6.14 10.13 -13.07
C LEU A 188 7.31 9.44 -12.36
N TYR A 189 8.13 8.75 -13.16
CA TYR A 189 9.49 8.34 -12.78
C TYR A 189 10.42 9.56 -12.78
#